data_AF-A0E246-F1
#
_entry.id   AF-A0E246-F1
#
_cell.length_a   1.000
_cell.length_b   1.000
_cell.length_c   1.000
_cell.angle_alpha   90.00
_cell.angle_beta   90.00
_cell.angle_gamma   90.00
#
_symmetry.space_group_name_H-M   'P 1'
#
loop_
_entity.id
_entity.type
_entity.pdbx_description
1 polymer ?
#
loop_
_entity_poly.entity_id
_entity_poly.type
_entity_poly.pdbx_seq_one_letter_code
_entity_poly.pdbx_strand_id
1 'polypeptide(L)'
;MNISFNDLKFVQQIGQTLNLEERMRLQLAILKIQEHYVFDEVLFWGRVEGVEKDYYIALGIQYKGQYEFPLKKFFWSSNNYHFAELPKYNEEFAQRAETLREPFTGQHEHIVFRTDEEINFEDSLEIPAQLPAKNFSELERLSYVVQSIEFQCASIPVGSYRLTPTHELIKTAFKGVTAELKNYQHFRQPIRKDKQDLIARDEALYRPDFLDSLVDDTPYNQWSVQTDSTKRNITIRNLIWPGYLGYNNDYTFGYAYFGDGIKNSDFEFLL
;
A
#
# COMPACT_ATOMS: atom_id res chain seq x y z
N MET A 1 -15.68 -9.69 -11.39
CA MET A 1 -14.84 -9.62 -12.60
C MET A 1 -13.50 -9.07 -12.16
N ASN A 2 -12.48 -9.93 -12.05
CA ASN A 2 -11.17 -9.61 -11.47
C ASN A 2 -10.45 -8.55 -12.32
N ILE A 3 -10.38 -7.34 -11.79
CA ILE A 3 -9.52 -6.28 -12.28
C ILE A 3 -8.15 -6.56 -11.66
N SER A 4 -7.12 -6.92 -12.45
CA SER A 4 -5.75 -6.86 -11.91
C SER A 4 -4.67 -6.78 -12.98
N PHE A 5 -4.73 -7.57 -14.07
CA PHE A 5 -3.66 -7.55 -15.09
C PHE A 5 -3.97 -6.70 -16.32
N ASN A 6 -5.24 -6.58 -16.70
CA ASN A 6 -5.65 -5.72 -17.82
C ASN A 6 -5.37 -4.23 -17.56
N ASP A 7 -5.21 -3.87 -16.29
CA ASP A 7 -4.98 -2.50 -15.85
C ASP A 7 -3.48 -2.14 -15.78
N LEU A 8 -2.57 -3.11 -15.93
CA LEU A 8 -1.14 -2.84 -16.02
C LEU A 8 -0.76 -1.95 -17.21
N LYS A 9 -1.62 -1.86 -18.23
CA LYS A 9 -1.45 -0.89 -19.32
C LYS A 9 -1.46 0.56 -18.83
N PHE A 10 -2.11 0.85 -17.70
CA PHE A 10 -2.10 2.18 -17.10
C PHE A 10 -0.81 2.42 -16.31
N VAL A 11 -0.22 1.36 -15.74
CA VAL A 11 1.09 1.42 -15.10
C VAL A 11 2.21 1.73 -16.10
N GLN A 12 2.08 1.31 -17.36
CA GLN A 12 3.06 1.65 -18.41
C GLN A 12 3.25 3.16 -18.63
N GLN A 13 2.30 4.00 -18.22
CA GLN A 13 2.40 5.46 -18.34
C GLN A 13 3.54 6.06 -17.51
N ILE A 14 4.04 5.33 -16.49
CA ILE A 14 5.20 5.76 -15.70
C ILE A 14 6.51 5.08 -16.15
N GLY A 15 6.50 4.40 -17.31
CA GLY A 15 7.67 3.68 -17.82
C GLY A 15 7.91 2.33 -17.14
N GLN A 16 7.02 1.90 -16.25
CA GLN A 16 7.11 0.63 -15.54
C GLN A 16 6.19 -0.42 -16.17
N THR A 17 6.68 -1.64 -16.32
CA THR A 17 5.90 -2.75 -16.86
C THR A 17 6.39 -4.08 -16.34
N LEU A 18 5.48 -5.06 -16.34
CA LEU A 18 5.82 -6.47 -16.22
C LEU A 18 5.99 -7.08 -17.61
N ASN A 19 6.97 -7.96 -17.78
CA ASN A 19 7.15 -8.75 -18.99
C ASN A 19 6.05 -9.83 -19.11
N LEU A 20 5.95 -10.50 -20.26
CA LEU A 20 4.88 -11.49 -20.50
C LEU A 20 4.94 -12.67 -19.52
N GLU A 21 6.14 -13.15 -19.23
CA GLU A 21 6.35 -14.27 -18.33
C GLU A 21 5.97 -13.94 -16.88
N GLU A 22 6.42 -12.79 -16.37
CA GLU A 22 6.02 -12.21 -15.08
C GLU A 22 4.51 -12.14 -14.96
N ARG A 23 3.83 -11.56 -15.97
CA ARG A 23 2.36 -11.43 -15.97
C ARG A 23 1.67 -12.79 -15.89
N MET A 24 2.09 -13.76 -16.70
CA MET A 24 1.49 -15.09 -16.69
C MET A 24 1.69 -15.81 -15.35
N ARG A 25 2.91 -15.75 -14.80
CA ARG A 25 3.23 -16.39 -13.51
C ARG A 25 2.49 -15.73 -12.35
N LEU A 26 2.43 -14.40 -12.30
CA LEU A 26 1.69 -13.66 -11.28
C LEU A 26 0.18 -13.92 -11.36
N GLN A 27 -0.37 -14.01 -12.58
CA GLN A 27 -1.78 -14.34 -12.77
C GLN A 27 -2.10 -15.74 -12.22
N LEU A 28 -1.26 -16.73 -12.50
CA LEU A 28 -1.41 -18.08 -11.93
C LEU A 28 -1.27 -18.09 -10.41
N ALA A 29 -0.31 -17.32 -9.87
CA ALA A 29 -0.10 -17.22 -8.43
C ALA A 29 -1.28 -16.59 -7.70
N ILE A 30 -1.88 -15.53 -8.25
CA ILE A 30 -3.07 -14.88 -7.70
C ILE A 30 -4.28 -15.82 -7.73
N LEU A 31 -4.45 -16.63 -8.79
CA LEU A 31 -5.51 -17.65 -8.83
C LEU A 31 -5.36 -18.68 -7.69
N LYS A 32 -4.13 -19.10 -7.37
CA LYS A 32 -3.88 -20.00 -6.22
C LYS A 32 -4.25 -19.35 -4.88
N ILE A 33 -3.99 -18.06 -4.71
CA ILE A 33 -4.42 -17.31 -3.50
C ILE A 33 -5.95 -17.30 -3.42
N GLN A 34 -6.64 -17.05 -4.53
CA GLN A 34 -8.11 -17.04 -4.60
C GLN A 34 -8.74 -18.41 -4.32
N GLU A 35 -8.03 -19.51 -4.60
CA GLU A 35 -8.47 -20.87 -4.28
C GLU A 35 -8.31 -21.19 -2.80
N HIS A 36 -7.22 -20.75 -2.17
CA HIS A 36 -6.91 -21.04 -0.77
C HIS A 36 -7.59 -20.10 0.24
N TYR A 37 -7.88 -18.86 -0.15
CA TYR A 37 -8.42 -17.83 0.73
C TYR A 37 -9.74 -17.26 0.20
N VAL A 38 -10.65 -16.96 1.12
CA VAL A 38 -11.94 -16.34 0.80
C VAL A 38 -11.79 -14.81 0.84
N PHE A 39 -11.36 -14.23 -0.28
CA PHE A 39 -11.35 -12.77 -0.48
C PHE A 39 -12.42 -12.36 -1.49
N ASP A 40 -12.97 -11.16 -1.32
CA ASP A 40 -13.87 -10.58 -2.32
C ASP A 40 -13.09 -10.04 -3.54
N GLU A 41 -11.87 -9.54 -3.33
CA GLU A 41 -10.94 -9.12 -4.38
C GLU A 41 -9.52 -9.60 -4.05
N VAL A 42 -8.77 -10.05 -5.06
CA VAL A 42 -7.31 -10.27 -4.95
C VAL A 42 -6.63 -9.54 -6.10
N LEU A 43 -5.72 -8.65 -5.76
CA LEU A 43 -5.09 -7.70 -6.66
C LEU A 43 -3.57 -7.89 -6.61
N PHE A 44 -2.91 -7.66 -7.74
CA PHE A 44 -1.48 -7.38 -7.74
C PHE A 44 -1.25 -5.97 -7.20
N TRP A 45 -0.59 -5.84 -6.06
CA TRP A 45 -0.34 -4.56 -5.39
C TRP A 45 0.85 -3.83 -6.02
N GLY A 46 1.90 -4.57 -6.39
CA GLY A 46 3.11 -3.96 -6.90
C GLY A 46 4.36 -4.81 -6.82
N ARG A 47 5.47 -4.18 -7.22
CA ARG A 47 6.82 -4.72 -7.15
C ARG A 47 7.71 -3.78 -6.33
N VAL A 48 8.43 -4.36 -5.35
CA VAL A 48 9.52 -3.68 -4.65
C VAL A 48 10.83 -4.18 -5.24
N GLU A 49 11.62 -3.27 -5.78
CA GLU A 49 12.85 -3.56 -6.50
C GLU A 49 14.00 -3.82 -5.54
N GLY A 50 14.73 -4.91 -5.78
CA GLY A 50 15.90 -5.29 -4.99
C GLY A 50 17.15 -5.41 -5.88
N VAL A 51 18.32 -5.49 -5.25
CA VAL A 51 19.60 -5.57 -5.96
C VAL A 51 19.75 -6.91 -6.69
N GLU A 52 19.46 -8.03 -6.01
CA GLU A 52 19.57 -9.36 -6.59
C GLU A 52 18.24 -9.88 -7.14
N LYS A 53 17.14 -9.60 -6.42
CA LYS A 53 15.80 -10.09 -6.73
C LYS A 53 14.75 -9.08 -6.31
N ASP A 54 13.69 -9.02 -7.09
CA ASP A 54 12.53 -8.21 -6.78
C ASP A 54 11.53 -8.97 -5.90
N TYR A 55 10.75 -8.22 -5.14
CA TYR A 55 9.62 -8.72 -4.39
C TYR A 55 8.32 -8.35 -5.08
N TYR A 56 7.48 -9.35 -5.31
CA TYR A 56 6.15 -9.18 -5.87
C TYR A 56 5.10 -9.28 -4.77
N ILE A 57 4.20 -8.30 -4.72
CA ILE A 57 3.20 -8.19 -3.66
C ILE A 57 1.80 -8.34 -4.24
N ALA A 58 0.99 -9.16 -3.57
CA ALA A 58 -0.43 -9.29 -3.82
C ALA A 58 -1.22 -8.84 -2.59
N LEU A 59 -2.41 -8.32 -2.83
CA LEU A 59 -3.32 -7.80 -1.82
C LEU A 59 -4.67 -8.51 -1.93
N GLY A 60 -5.03 -9.27 -0.90
CA GLY A 60 -6.37 -9.79 -0.70
C GLY A 60 -7.22 -8.80 0.08
N ILE A 61 -8.44 -8.53 -0.37
CA ILE A 61 -9.39 -7.62 0.27
C ILE A 61 -10.69 -8.37 0.53
N GLN A 62 -11.12 -8.37 1.78
CA GLN A 62 -12.40 -8.92 2.21
C GLN A 62 -13.28 -7.80 2.75
N TYR A 63 -14.41 -7.56 2.10
CA TYR A 63 -15.39 -6.56 2.51
C TYR A 63 -16.47 -7.17 3.40
N LYS A 64 -16.92 -8.38 3.06
CA LYS A 64 -18.04 -9.04 3.76
C LYS A 64 -17.67 -9.43 5.18
N GLY A 65 -18.55 -9.10 6.12
CA GLY A 65 -18.39 -9.38 7.54
C GLY A 65 -17.35 -8.51 8.24
N GLN A 66 -16.86 -7.44 7.59
CA GLN A 66 -15.93 -6.49 8.17
C GLN A 66 -16.65 -5.19 8.52
N TYR A 67 -16.44 -4.70 9.74
CA TYR A 67 -17.05 -3.48 10.25
C TYR A 67 -16.18 -2.27 9.90
N GLU A 68 -16.81 -1.22 9.35
CA GLU A 68 -16.29 0.05 8.85
C GLU A 68 -15.29 -0.01 7.70
N PHE A 69 -14.35 -0.95 7.72
CA PHE A 69 -13.27 -1.02 6.73
C PHE A 69 -12.93 -2.48 6.38
N PRO A 70 -12.62 -2.80 5.12
CA PRO A 70 -12.30 -4.16 4.71
C PRO A 70 -11.00 -4.66 5.33
N LEU A 71 -10.93 -5.98 5.54
CA LEU A 71 -9.70 -6.66 5.90
C LEU A 71 -8.79 -6.71 4.68
N LYS A 72 -7.60 -6.12 4.81
CA LYS A 72 -6.52 -6.19 3.83
C LYS A 72 -5.47 -7.17 4.29
N LYS A 73 -5.12 -8.12 3.42
CA LYS A 73 -4.09 -9.12 3.68
C LYS A 73 -3.06 -9.11 2.56
N PHE A 74 -1.80 -8.99 2.94
CA PHE A 74 -0.70 -8.93 2.00
C PHE A 74 -0.04 -10.30 1.84
N PHE A 75 0.38 -10.56 0.62
CA PHE A 75 1.16 -11.73 0.26
C PHE A 75 2.38 -11.26 -0.51
N TRP A 76 3.50 -11.94 -0.31
CA TRP A 76 4.76 -11.61 -0.99
C TRP A 76 5.33 -12.85 -1.65
N SER A 77 6.11 -12.62 -2.70
CA SER A 77 6.91 -13.63 -3.35
C SER A 77 8.19 -13.01 -3.89
N SER A 78 9.22 -13.83 -4.08
CA SER A 78 10.40 -13.46 -4.86
C SER A 78 10.21 -13.94 -6.31
N ASN A 79 11.29 -14.06 -7.08
CA ASN A 79 11.28 -14.53 -8.47
C ASN A 79 10.76 -15.98 -8.67
N ASN A 80 10.40 -16.70 -7.60
CA ASN A 80 9.79 -18.02 -7.69
C ASN A 80 8.26 -17.97 -7.86
N TYR A 81 7.61 -16.82 -7.66
CA TYR A 81 6.14 -16.61 -7.77
C TYR A 81 5.30 -17.54 -6.89
N HIS A 82 5.90 -18.13 -5.84
CA HIS A 82 5.19 -18.83 -4.78
C HIS A 82 4.92 -17.83 -3.67
N PHE A 83 3.65 -17.44 -3.51
CA PHE A 83 3.27 -16.41 -2.56
C PHE A 83 3.11 -17.00 -1.15
N ALA A 84 3.77 -16.35 -0.20
CA ALA A 84 3.56 -16.55 1.22
C ALA A 84 2.84 -15.33 1.80
N GLU A 85 2.19 -15.51 2.95
CA GLU A 85 1.62 -14.38 3.68
C GLU A 85 2.73 -13.43 4.13
N LEU A 86 2.52 -12.13 3.94
CA LEU A 86 3.40 -11.10 4.47
C LEU A 86 2.96 -10.81 5.91
N PRO A 87 3.80 -11.08 6.92
CA PRO A 87 3.43 -10.87 8.32
C PRO A 87 3.16 -9.38 8.58
N LYS A 88 2.39 -9.06 9.62
CA LYS A 88 2.32 -7.67 10.10
C LYS A 88 3.70 -7.24 10.60
N TYR A 89 4.10 -6.00 10.32
CA TYR A 89 5.38 -5.50 10.81
C TYR A 89 5.30 -5.28 12.32
N ASN A 90 6.45 -5.37 12.99
CA ASN A 90 6.55 -5.08 14.39
C ASN A 90 6.60 -3.56 14.63
N GLU A 91 5.63 -3.01 15.34
CA GLU A 91 5.56 -1.57 15.65
C GLU A 91 6.76 -1.07 16.45
N GLU A 92 7.38 -1.92 17.28
CA GLU A 92 8.59 -1.56 18.03
C GLU A 92 9.75 -1.12 17.12
N PHE A 93 9.80 -1.65 15.91
CA PHE A 93 10.85 -1.36 14.93
C PHE A 93 10.44 -0.32 13.89
N ALA A 94 9.21 0.18 13.94
CA ALA A 94 8.66 1.08 12.93
C ALA A 94 9.52 2.35 12.74
N GLN A 95 9.92 3.00 13.83
CA GLN A 95 10.75 4.20 13.77
C GLN A 95 12.12 3.93 13.14
N ARG A 96 12.75 2.81 13.53
CA ARG A 96 14.06 2.43 12.96
C ARG A 96 13.92 2.03 11.49
N ALA A 97 12.88 1.29 11.13
CA ALA A 97 12.58 0.89 9.76
C ALA A 97 12.34 2.10 8.84
N GLU A 98 11.63 3.13 9.32
CA GLU A 98 11.40 4.39 8.59
C GLU A 98 12.70 5.11 8.21
N THR A 99 13.74 5.01 9.03
CA THR A 99 15.03 5.67 8.77
C THR A 99 15.91 4.94 7.76
N LEU A 100 15.57 3.70 7.38
CA LEU A 100 16.37 2.90 6.47
C LEU A 100 16.25 3.39 5.03
N ARG A 101 17.39 3.79 4.45
CA ARG A 101 17.49 4.29 3.06
C ARG A 101 18.28 3.36 2.13
N GLU A 102 18.70 2.21 2.61
CA GLU A 102 19.47 1.25 1.81
C GLU A 102 18.57 0.52 0.80
N PRO A 103 19.04 0.15 -0.40
CA PRO A 103 18.24 -0.66 -1.31
C PRO A 103 17.92 -2.04 -0.71
N PHE A 104 16.83 -2.67 -1.11
CA PHE A 104 16.56 -4.07 -0.76
C PHE A 104 17.60 -4.97 -1.42
N THR A 105 18.09 -6.00 -0.72
CA THR A 105 19.04 -6.95 -1.30
C THR A 105 18.33 -7.96 -2.19
N GLY A 106 17.07 -8.31 -1.89
CA GLY A 106 16.36 -9.41 -2.52
C GLY A 106 16.50 -10.74 -1.77
N GLN A 107 17.14 -10.74 -0.59
CA GLN A 107 17.28 -11.88 0.30
C GLN A 107 16.43 -11.68 1.56
N HIS A 108 15.25 -12.31 1.61
CA HIS A 108 14.27 -12.06 2.68
C HIS A 108 14.74 -12.45 4.10
N GLU A 109 15.72 -13.36 4.22
CA GLU A 109 16.31 -13.79 5.50
C GLU A 109 17.48 -12.90 5.95
N HIS A 110 17.92 -11.96 5.10
CA HIS A 110 19.01 -11.05 5.44
C HIS A 110 18.64 -10.24 6.69
N ILE A 111 19.54 -10.20 7.66
CA ILE A 111 19.35 -9.44 8.91
C ILE A 111 19.81 -8.02 8.64
N VAL A 112 18.88 -7.08 8.68
CA VAL A 112 19.17 -5.66 8.47
C VAL A 112 19.80 -5.05 9.72
N PHE A 113 19.29 -5.37 10.90
CA PHE A 113 19.93 -5.00 12.16
C PHE A 113 19.58 -5.95 13.31
N ARG A 114 20.41 -5.94 14.35
CA ARG A 114 20.19 -6.67 15.60
C ARG A 114 19.80 -5.70 16.71
N THR A 115 18.95 -6.15 17.61
CA THR A 115 18.44 -5.34 18.74
C THR A 115 19.46 -5.15 19.85
N ASP A 116 20.42 -6.05 19.99
CA ASP A 116 21.39 -6.02 21.11
C ASP A 116 22.53 -4.99 20.92
N GLU A 117 22.70 -4.43 19.72
CA GLU A 117 23.87 -3.58 19.39
C GLU A 117 23.75 -2.11 19.83
N GLU A 118 22.70 -1.73 20.60
CA GLU A 118 22.55 -0.38 21.19
C GLU A 118 22.28 -0.36 22.71
N ILE A 119 22.64 -1.41 23.46
CA ILE A 119 22.80 -1.23 24.92
C ILE A 119 24.22 -0.66 25.12
N ASN A 120 24.33 0.65 25.28
CA ASN A 120 25.57 1.28 25.73
C ASN A 120 25.85 0.83 27.18
N PHE A 121 26.66 -0.20 27.37
CA PHE A 121 26.97 -0.82 28.68
C PHE A 121 27.91 0.04 29.55
N GLU A 122 27.84 1.37 29.51
CA GLU A 122 28.65 2.20 30.41
C GLU A 122 28.04 2.41 31.80
N ASP A 123 26.74 2.15 32.02
CA ASP A 123 26.08 2.58 33.27
C ASP A 123 25.15 1.55 33.99
N SER A 124 25.30 0.24 33.78
CA SER A 124 24.52 -0.73 34.58
C SER A 124 25.28 -2.00 34.99
N LEU A 125 25.50 -2.13 36.31
CA LEU A 125 26.12 -3.28 36.99
C LEU A 125 25.16 -4.46 37.25
N GLU A 126 24.04 -4.54 36.53
CA GLU A 126 23.09 -5.64 36.66
C GLU A 126 22.78 -6.21 35.28
N ILE A 127 23.16 -7.46 35.05
CA ILE A 127 22.85 -8.24 33.84
C ILE A 127 21.46 -8.87 34.08
N PRO A 128 20.37 -8.43 33.42
CA PRO A 128 19.15 -9.22 33.40
C PRO A 128 19.36 -10.37 32.42
N ALA A 129 18.82 -11.53 32.74
CA ALA A 129 18.87 -12.74 31.92
C ALA A 129 18.59 -12.44 30.43
N GLN A 130 19.45 -12.97 29.56
CA GLN A 130 19.40 -12.87 28.10
C GLN A 130 17.96 -12.97 27.58
N LEU A 131 17.36 -11.84 27.20
CA LEU A 131 16.28 -11.87 26.23
C LEU A 131 16.89 -12.32 24.89
N PRO A 132 16.24 -13.22 24.14
CA PRO A 132 16.77 -13.63 22.85
C PRO A 132 16.80 -12.41 21.91
N ALA A 133 17.96 -12.15 21.30
CA ALA A 133 18.17 -11.14 20.28
C ALA A 133 17.03 -11.19 19.24
N LYS A 134 16.25 -10.12 19.13
CA LYS A 134 15.20 -10.02 18.12
C LYS A 134 15.85 -9.44 16.86
N ASN A 135 16.24 -10.32 15.94
CA ASN A 135 16.79 -9.92 14.65
C ASN A 135 15.69 -9.25 13.83
N PHE A 136 15.99 -8.11 13.21
CA PHE A 136 15.11 -7.47 12.23
C PHE A 136 15.56 -7.88 10.82
N SER A 137 14.72 -8.65 10.16
CA SER A 137 14.96 -9.21 8.83
C SER A 137 14.51 -8.26 7.70
N GLU A 138 15.03 -8.50 6.50
CA GLU A 138 14.60 -7.79 5.30
C GLU A 138 13.13 -8.04 4.98
N LEU A 139 12.58 -9.22 5.34
CA LEU A 139 11.15 -9.48 5.23
C LEU A 139 10.30 -8.58 6.14
N GLU A 140 10.75 -8.32 7.37
CA GLU A 140 10.07 -7.39 8.29
C GLU A 140 10.17 -5.95 7.77
N ARG A 141 11.31 -5.58 7.18
CA ARG A 141 11.46 -4.30 6.47
C ARG A 141 10.48 -4.19 5.30
N LEU A 142 10.40 -5.21 4.46
CA LEU A 142 9.47 -5.26 3.32
C LEU A 142 8.02 -5.11 3.81
N SER A 143 7.68 -5.82 4.89
CA SER A 143 6.37 -5.71 5.52
C SER A 143 6.05 -4.29 6.00
N TYR A 144 7.01 -3.64 6.65
CA TYR A 144 6.87 -2.25 7.09
C TYR A 144 6.63 -1.31 5.91
N VAL A 145 7.46 -1.41 4.87
CA VAL A 145 7.40 -0.54 3.69
C VAL A 145 6.09 -0.72 2.92
N VAL A 146 5.68 -1.96 2.63
CA VAL A 146 4.43 -2.24 1.90
C VAL A 146 3.22 -1.70 2.65
N GLN A 147 3.14 -1.94 3.96
CA GLN A 147 2.02 -1.45 4.77
C GLN A 147 2.05 0.07 4.95
N SER A 148 3.25 0.67 5.02
CA SER A 148 3.41 2.13 5.09
C SER A 148 2.99 2.80 3.80
N ILE A 149 3.37 2.26 2.64
CA ILE A 149 2.93 2.77 1.33
C ILE A 149 1.42 2.59 1.18
N GLU A 150 0.87 1.43 1.52
CA GLU A 150 -0.58 1.22 1.48
C GLU A 150 -1.30 2.26 2.35
N PHE A 151 -0.84 2.44 3.58
CA PHE A 151 -1.46 3.35 4.52
C PHE A 151 -1.29 4.82 4.13
N GLN A 152 -0.14 5.22 3.58
CA GLN A 152 0.11 6.63 3.24
C GLN A 152 -0.35 7.00 1.83
N CYS A 153 -0.53 6.02 0.93
CA CYS A 153 -0.75 6.31 -0.47
C CYS A 153 -2.01 5.70 -1.08
N ALA A 154 -2.52 4.56 -0.60
CA ALA A 154 -3.64 3.88 -1.27
C ALA A 154 -4.79 4.86 -1.49
N SER A 155 -5.12 5.15 -2.76
CA SER A 155 -6.00 6.24 -3.13
C SER A 155 -7.12 5.74 -4.03
N ILE A 156 -8.31 6.28 -3.81
CA ILE A 156 -9.52 5.95 -4.56
C ILE A 156 -10.31 7.21 -4.88
N PRO A 157 -11.09 7.21 -5.98
CA PRO A 157 -12.01 8.30 -6.27
C PRO A 157 -13.09 8.43 -5.19
N VAL A 158 -13.48 9.65 -4.88
CA VAL A 158 -14.63 9.94 -4.02
C VAL A 158 -15.89 9.31 -4.59
N GLY A 159 -16.68 8.67 -3.72
CA GLY A 159 -17.93 7.99 -4.11
C GLY A 159 -17.76 6.61 -4.75
N SER A 160 -16.53 6.11 -4.92
CA SER A 160 -16.25 4.74 -5.40
C SER A 160 -16.63 3.63 -4.41
N TYR A 161 -16.80 3.99 -3.13
CA TYR A 161 -17.32 3.13 -2.08
C TYR A 161 -18.35 3.89 -1.25
N ARG A 162 -19.21 3.14 -0.57
CA ARG A 162 -20.16 3.65 0.43
C ARG A 162 -20.27 2.68 1.59
N LEU A 163 -20.61 3.19 2.77
CA LEU A 163 -20.99 2.37 3.92
C LEU A 163 -22.45 1.95 3.83
N THR A 164 -22.73 0.71 4.20
CA THR A 164 -24.10 0.22 4.42
C THR A 164 -24.55 0.52 5.85
N PRO A 165 -25.86 0.45 6.15
CA PRO A 165 -26.35 0.56 7.53
C PRO A 165 -25.79 -0.49 8.50
N THR A 166 -25.21 -1.59 7.99
CA THR A 166 -24.47 -2.59 8.78
C THR A 166 -23.00 -2.20 9.00
N HIS A 167 -22.60 -0.99 8.60
CA HIS A 167 -21.22 -0.50 8.53
C HIS A 167 -20.29 -1.37 7.68
N GLU A 168 -20.82 -2.11 6.71
CA GLU A 168 -19.97 -2.81 5.75
C GLU A 168 -19.64 -1.88 4.58
N LEU A 169 -18.39 -1.91 4.14
CA LEU A 169 -17.96 -1.12 2.99
C LEU A 169 -18.30 -1.84 1.69
N ILE A 170 -19.03 -1.18 0.79
CA ILE A 170 -19.36 -1.74 -0.53
C ILE A 170 -18.88 -0.85 -1.68
N LYS A 171 -18.34 -1.49 -2.71
CA LYS A 171 -17.93 -0.83 -3.95
C LYS A 171 -19.16 -0.36 -4.73
N THR A 172 -19.13 0.85 -5.25
CA THR A 172 -20.20 1.43 -6.05
C THR A 172 -19.88 1.36 -7.54
N ALA A 173 -20.89 1.55 -8.38
CA ALA A 173 -20.66 1.70 -9.82
C ALA A 173 -19.92 3.02 -10.08
N PHE A 174 -18.66 2.91 -10.49
CA PHE A 174 -17.82 4.06 -10.81
C PHE A 174 -18.30 4.75 -12.09
N LYS A 175 -18.33 6.09 -12.09
CA LYS A 175 -18.86 6.92 -13.19
C LYS A 175 -17.83 7.89 -13.76
N GLY A 176 -16.54 7.61 -13.56
CA GLY A 176 -15.46 8.55 -13.86
C GLY A 176 -15.26 9.59 -12.75
N VAL A 177 -14.17 10.34 -12.86
CA VAL A 177 -13.76 11.41 -11.93
C VAL A 177 -13.01 12.49 -12.70
N THR A 178 -13.06 13.74 -12.25
CA THR A 178 -12.22 14.79 -12.86
C THR A 178 -10.82 14.79 -12.24
N ALA A 179 -9.83 15.25 -13.01
CA ALA A 179 -8.41 15.27 -12.65
C ALA A 179 -8.05 16.35 -11.61
N GLU A 180 -8.73 16.33 -10.46
CA GLU A 180 -8.50 17.23 -9.34
C GLU A 180 -8.29 16.42 -8.06
N LEU A 181 -7.27 16.77 -7.28
CA LEU A 181 -6.88 16.01 -6.09
C LEU A 181 -8.00 15.88 -5.06
N LYS A 182 -8.86 16.90 -4.94
CA LYS A 182 -10.02 16.91 -4.03
C LYS A 182 -11.02 15.80 -4.29
N ASN A 183 -11.02 15.21 -5.48
CA ASN A 183 -11.89 14.11 -5.84
C ASN A 183 -11.33 12.74 -5.46
N TYR A 184 -10.23 12.71 -4.71
CA TYR A 184 -9.59 11.49 -4.25
C TYR A 184 -9.48 11.49 -2.73
N GLN A 185 -9.56 10.29 -2.18
CA GLN A 185 -9.50 10.03 -0.75
C GLN A 185 -8.66 8.78 -0.49
N HIS A 186 -8.10 8.69 0.71
CA HIS A 186 -7.34 7.53 1.16
C HIS A 186 -8.24 6.31 1.27
N PHE A 187 -7.76 5.16 0.80
CA PHE A 187 -8.42 3.87 0.95
C PHE A 187 -7.88 3.14 2.18
N ARG A 188 -8.19 3.69 3.35
CA ARG A 188 -7.87 3.14 4.68
C ARG A 188 -8.90 3.61 5.70
N GLN A 189 -8.88 3.06 6.90
CA GLN A 189 -9.69 3.59 7.99
C GLN A 189 -9.29 5.06 8.26
N PRO A 190 -10.24 5.99 8.37
CA PRO A 190 -9.92 7.40 8.57
C PRO A 190 -9.17 7.66 9.87
N ILE A 191 -8.11 8.48 9.81
CA ILE A 191 -7.42 8.99 10.99
C ILE A 191 -8.11 10.25 11.50
N ARG A 192 -8.63 11.09 10.60
CA ARG A 192 -9.09 12.41 11.02
C ARG A 192 -10.36 12.32 11.84
N LYS A 193 -10.36 13.09 12.91
CA LYS A 193 -11.43 13.07 13.90
C LYS A 193 -12.79 13.47 13.30
N ASP A 194 -12.82 14.41 12.36
CA ASP A 194 -14.05 14.80 11.66
C ASP A 194 -14.65 13.64 10.85
N LYS A 195 -13.81 12.82 10.21
CA LYS A 195 -14.23 11.63 9.46
C LYS A 195 -14.67 10.49 10.38
N GLN A 196 -13.94 10.29 11.48
CA GLN A 196 -14.32 9.33 12.52
C GLN A 196 -15.67 9.70 13.16
N ASP A 197 -15.88 10.98 13.50
CA ASP A 197 -17.15 11.47 14.06
C ASP A 197 -18.31 11.33 13.05
N LEU A 198 -18.06 11.56 11.76
CA LEU A 198 -19.03 11.32 10.67
C LEU A 198 -19.48 9.85 10.60
N ILE A 199 -18.55 8.91 10.77
CA ILE A 199 -18.85 7.47 10.76
C ILE A 199 -19.61 7.10 12.04
N ALA A 200 -19.15 7.57 13.20
CA ALA A 200 -19.76 7.26 14.49
C ALA A 200 -21.20 7.80 14.66
N ARG A 201 -21.59 8.81 13.88
CA ARG A 201 -22.93 9.39 13.85
C ARG A 201 -23.82 8.85 12.73
N ASP A 202 -23.36 7.83 11.99
CA ASP A 202 -24.02 7.27 10.81
C ASP A 202 -24.27 8.26 9.65
N GLU A 203 -23.69 9.46 9.73
CA GLU A 203 -23.78 10.48 8.68
C GLU A 203 -23.01 10.06 7.41
N ALA A 204 -21.96 9.23 7.58
CA ALA A 204 -21.18 8.66 6.49
C ALA A 204 -22.00 7.83 5.49
N LEU A 205 -23.16 7.28 5.89
CA LEU A 205 -24.06 6.52 5.01
C LEU A 205 -24.59 7.34 3.83
N TYR A 206 -24.65 8.67 3.99
CA TYR A 206 -25.21 9.59 3.01
C TYR A 206 -24.14 10.41 2.28
N ARG A 207 -22.86 10.18 2.59
CA ARG A 207 -21.75 10.97 2.08
C ARG A 207 -20.78 10.14 1.22
N PRO A 208 -20.43 10.59 0.01
CA PRO A 208 -19.46 9.89 -0.84
C PRO A 208 -18.00 10.11 -0.42
N ASP A 209 -17.74 11.14 0.39
CA ASP A 209 -16.44 11.67 0.80
C ASP A 209 -16.22 11.49 2.31
N PHE A 210 -16.52 10.30 2.82
CA PHE A 210 -16.43 9.97 4.24
C PHE A 210 -15.04 9.48 4.68
N LEU A 211 -14.09 9.29 3.75
CA LEU A 211 -12.69 8.97 4.06
C LEU A 211 -11.82 10.24 4.05
N ASP A 212 -10.57 10.11 4.49
CA ASP A 212 -9.59 11.21 4.54
C ASP A 212 -9.25 11.70 3.12
N SER A 213 -9.40 13.00 2.86
CA SER A 213 -9.02 13.59 1.56
C SER A 213 -7.51 13.72 1.42
N LEU A 214 -7.00 13.46 0.20
CA LEU A 214 -5.59 13.62 -0.15
C LEU A 214 -5.11 15.09 -0.13
N VAL A 215 -6.03 16.05 -0.29
CA VAL A 215 -5.71 17.49 -0.34
C VAL A 215 -5.16 17.99 0.99
N ASP A 216 -5.69 17.43 2.06
CA ASP A 216 -5.42 17.81 3.43
C ASP A 216 -4.22 17.03 4.02
N ASP A 217 -3.48 16.31 3.18
CA ASP A 217 -2.28 15.60 3.61
C ASP A 217 -1.14 16.57 3.94
N THR A 218 -0.26 16.11 4.82
CA THR A 218 0.96 16.82 5.22
C THR A 218 2.17 15.93 4.96
N PRO A 219 3.26 16.47 4.39
CA PRO A 219 3.43 17.84 3.90
C PRO A 219 2.57 18.17 2.67
N TYR A 220 2.28 19.46 2.48
CA TYR A 220 1.50 19.93 1.34
C TYR A 220 2.21 19.63 0.01
N ASN A 221 1.43 19.51 -1.07
CA ASN A 221 1.92 19.25 -2.43
C ASN A 221 2.61 17.88 -2.64
N GLN A 222 2.49 16.93 -1.71
CA GLN A 222 3.05 15.57 -1.88
C GLN A 222 2.40 14.74 -3.00
N TRP A 223 1.36 15.26 -3.65
CA TRP A 223 0.61 14.58 -4.69
C TRP A 223 0.70 15.33 -6.01
N SER A 224 0.96 14.60 -7.09
CA SER A 224 0.89 15.11 -8.46
C SER A 224 -0.25 14.43 -9.21
N VAL A 225 -1.19 15.22 -9.74
CA VAL A 225 -2.27 14.75 -10.60
C VAL A 225 -1.97 15.15 -12.04
N GLN A 226 -1.87 14.15 -12.92
CA GLN A 226 -1.59 14.31 -14.34
C GLN A 226 -2.71 13.70 -15.16
N THR A 227 -2.92 14.24 -16.35
CA THR A 227 -3.91 13.69 -17.28
C THR A 227 -3.38 13.72 -18.70
N ASP A 228 -3.86 12.78 -19.52
CA ASP A 228 -3.52 12.75 -20.93
C ASP A 228 -4.21 13.89 -21.70
N SER A 229 -3.83 14.08 -22.97
CA SER A 229 -4.44 15.11 -23.83
C SER A 229 -5.95 14.93 -23.99
N THR A 230 -6.46 13.70 -23.84
CA THR A 230 -7.89 13.40 -23.92
C THR A 230 -8.66 13.67 -22.64
N LYS A 231 -7.94 13.95 -21.53
CA LYS A 231 -8.48 14.10 -20.17
C LYS A 231 -9.26 12.89 -19.64
N ARG A 232 -9.07 11.72 -20.26
CA ARG A 232 -9.77 10.48 -19.89
C ARG A 232 -8.92 9.56 -19.04
N ASN A 233 -7.60 9.67 -19.14
CA ASN A 233 -6.71 8.91 -18.29
C ASN A 233 -6.09 9.87 -17.28
N ILE A 234 -6.27 9.55 -16.00
CA ILE A 234 -5.77 10.33 -14.89
C ILE A 234 -4.78 9.48 -14.12
N THR A 235 -3.65 10.09 -13.82
CA THR A 235 -2.52 9.50 -13.12
C THR A 235 -2.28 10.31 -11.85
N ILE A 236 -2.27 9.64 -10.71
CA ILE A 236 -1.91 10.22 -9.42
C ILE A 236 -0.58 9.63 -8.99
N ARG A 237 0.36 10.48 -8.63
CA ARG A 237 1.66 10.06 -8.09
C ARG A 237 1.87 10.64 -6.71
N ASN A 238 2.41 9.82 -5.81
CA ASN A 238 2.91 10.30 -4.54
C ASN A 238 4.39 10.68 -4.71
N LEU A 239 4.79 11.86 -4.22
CA LEU A 239 6.15 12.39 -4.35
C LEU A 239 7.04 12.01 -3.16
N ILE A 240 6.44 11.58 -2.05
CA ILE A 240 7.13 11.04 -0.87
C ILE A 240 7.46 9.56 -1.04
N TRP A 241 6.59 8.81 -1.70
CA TRP A 241 6.82 7.42 -2.08
C TRP A 241 6.94 7.29 -3.60
N PRO A 242 8.12 7.61 -4.18
CA PRO A 242 8.39 7.39 -5.58
C PRO A 242 8.07 5.93 -5.97
N GLY A 243 7.35 5.78 -7.07
CA GLY A 243 6.87 4.48 -7.53
C GLY A 243 5.40 4.20 -7.23
N TYR A 244 4.78 4.94 -6.29
CA TYR A 244 3.32 4.86 -6.11
C TYR A 244 2.59 5.51 -7.29
N LEU A 245 1.62 4.78 -7.83
CA LEU A 245 0.78 5.22 -8.93
C LEU A 245 -0.68 4.85 -8.68
N GLY A 246 -1.54 5.87 -8.55
CA GLY A 246 -2.97 5.74 -8.78
C GLY A 246 -3.31 5.97 -10.25
N TYR A 247 -4.19 5.16 -10.81
CA TYR A 247 -4.68 5.33 -12.17
C TYR A 247 -6.21 5.34 -12.20
N ASN A 248 -6.76 6.09 -13.13
CA ASN A 248 -8.20 6.23 -13.30
C ASN A 248 -8.56 6.52 -14.76
N ASN A 249 -9.69 5.98 -15.21
CA ASN A 249 -10.37 6.44 -16.42
C ASN A 249 -11.89 6.46 -16.27
N ASP A 250 -12.64 6.60 -17.36
CA ASP A 250 -14.11 6.64 -17.31
C ASP A 250 -14.78 5.40 -16.67
N TYR A 251 -14.09 4.27 -16.57
CA TYR A 251 -14.67 2.97 -16.19
C TYR A 251 -13.95 2.22 -15.06
N THR A 252 -12.64 2.43 -14.89
CA THR A 252 -11.82 1.72 -13.91
C THR A 252 -10.93 2.69 -13.14
N PHE A 253 -10.61 2.27 -11.93
CA PHE A 253 -9.61 2.92 -11.10
C PHE A 253 -8.85 1.85 -10.33
N GLY A 254 -7.65 2.19 -9.93
CA GLY A 254 -6.84 1.35 -9.08
C GLY A 254 -5.53 2.05 -8.78
N TYR A 255 -4.64 1.31 -8.14
CA TYR A 255 -3.29 1.78 -7.89
C TYR A 255 -2.33 0.61 -7.89
N ALA A 256 -1.06 0.91 -8.05
CA ALA A 256 0.03 -0.03 -7.87
C ALA A 256 1.27 0.69 -7.37
N TYR A 257 2.24 -0.08 -6.87
CA TYR A 257 3.56 0.42 -6.52
C TYR A 257 4.64 -0.27 -7.36
N PHE A 258 5.54 0.52 -7.96
CA PHE A 258 6.72 0.03 -8.67
C PHE A 258 7.91 0.92 -8.32
N GLY A 259 8.79 0.45 -7.44
CA GLY A 259 9.95 1.21 -7.00
C GLY A 259 10.78 0.45 -5.96
N ASP A 260 11.78 1.12 -5.39
CA ASP A 260 12.75 0.57 -4.44
C ASP A 260 12.24 0.52 -2.98
N GLY A 261 11.05 1.05 -2.71
CA GLY A 261 10.49 1.11 -1.37
C GLY A 261 11.18 2.12 -0.46
N ILE A 262 11.92 3.09 -1.01
CA ILE A 262 12.61 4.13 -0.24
C ILE A 262 11.74 5.39 -0.16
N LYS A 263 11.51 5.86 1.06
CA LYS A 263 10.78 7.10 1.33
C LYS A 263 11.65 8.32 1.01
N ASN A 264 11.14 9.23 0.20
CA ASN A 264 11.75 10.53 -0.04
C ASN A 264 11.56 11.45 1.17
N SER A 265 12.47 11.31 2.13
CA SER A 265 12.48 12.12 3.36
C SER A 265 12.87 13.58 3.13
N ASP A 266 13.50 13.87 1.99
CA ASP A 266 14.01 15.21 1.68
C ASP A 266 13.00 16.04 0.88
N PHE A 267 11.77 15.52 0.71
CA PHE A 267 10.69 16.11 -0.07
C PHE A 267 10.41 17.57 0.31
N GLU A 268 10.42 17.92 1.59
CA GLU A 268 10.16 19.28 2.07
C GLU A 268 11.23 20.30 1.60
N PHE A 269 12.41 19.84 1.20
CA PHE A 269 13.49 20.70 0.69
C PHE A 269 13.53 20.77 -0.85
N LEU A 270 12.71 19.98 -1.55
CA LEU A 270 12.74 19.84 -3.01
C LEU A 270 11.70 20.73 -3.73
N LEU A 271 10.83 21.44 -3.01
CA LEU A 271 9.75 22.27 -3.55
C LEU A 271 9.93 23.77 -3.29
#